data_AF-A0A227JBW4-F1
#
_entry.id   AF-A0A227JBW4-F1
#
_cell.length_a   1.000
_cell.length_b   1.000
_cell.length_c   1.000
_cell.angle_alpha   90.00
_cell.angle_beta   90.00
_cell.angle_gamma   90.00
#
_symmetry.space_group_name_H-M   'P 1'
#
loop_
_entity.id
_entity.type
_entity.pdbx_description
1 polymer ?
#
loop_
_entity_poly.entity_id
_entity_poly.type
_entity_poly.pdbx_seq_one_letter_code
_entity_poly.pdbx_strand_id
1 'polypeptide(L)'
;MQAASKFRLYWANKTINYSILILITLLGVVIPAWYFGQNTLITPLILGVIAAALAESDDSFMGRIKALILTFICFAVAAFSIEILFHTPWLFATGLFISTFGFIMLGAIGPKYASIAFGSLLIAIYTMLGAHESTNIWFQPLLLLTGAAWYYFMSMIWQMFWPLQPVQLSLANVFLALANYLDAKAKLFHPVTNLAPQPM
;
A
#
# COMPACT_ATOMS: atom_id res chain seq x y z
N MET A 1 -19.11 -3.26 30.71
CA MET A 1 -17.78 -3.83 30.42
C MET A 1 -17.65 -4.49 29.03
N GLN A 2 -18.69 -5.11 28.44
CA GLN A 2 -18.60 -5.73 27.10
C GLN A 2 -18.48 -4.74 25.91
N ALA A 3 -19.01 -3.52 26.02
CA ALA A 3 -18.94 -2.54 24.92
C ALA A 3 -17.52 -2.00 24.71
N ALA A 4 -16.78 -1.73 25.79
CA ALA A 4 -15.40 -1.25 25.74
C ALA A 4 -14.44 -2.32 25.17
N SER A 5 -14.66 -3.61 25.48
CA SER A 5 -13.86 -4.70 24.91
C SER A 5 -14.14 -4.88 23.41
N LYS A 6 -15.40 -4.79 22.98
CA LYS A 6 -15.77 -4.80 21.54
C LYS A 6 -15.16 -3.61 20.79
N PHE A 7 -15.21 -2.41 21.35
CA PHE A 7 -14.64 -1.21 20.73
C PHE A 7 -13.12 -1.34 20.57
N ARG A 8 -12.43 -1.85 21.60
CA ARG A 8 -10.98 -2.13 21.53
C ARG A 8 -10.65 -3.19 20.48
N LEU A 9 -11.51 -4.20 20.29
CA LEU A 9 -11.37 -5.23 19.25
C LEU A 9 -11.57 -4.65 17.84
N TYR A 10 -12.55 -3.78 17.65
CA TYR A 10 -12.76 -3.07 16.39
C TYR A 10 -11.60 -2.14 16.07
N TRP A 11 -11.07 -1.44 17.07
CA TRP A 11 -9.94 -0.54 16.88
C TRP A 11 -8.60 -1.27 16.67
N ALA A 12 -8.49 -2.50 17.17
CA ALA A 12 -7.40 -3.41 16.85
C ALA A 12 -7.50 -4.01 15.43
N ASN A 13 -8.62 -3.82 14.73
CA ASN A 13 -8.77 -4.30 13.36
C ASN A 13 -7.93 -3.43 12.42
N LYS A 14 -6.89 -4.02 11.83
CA LYS A 14 -6.00 -3.37 10.86
C LYS A 14 -6.76 -2.68 9.74
N THR A 15 -7.83 -3.31 9.23
CA THR A 15 -8.62 -2.76 8.13
C THR A 15 -9.28 -1.45 8.50
N ILE A 16 -9.87 -1.36 9.70
CA ILE A 16 -10.55 -0.13 10.14
C ILE A 16 -9.52 0.98 10.35
N ASN A 17 -8.40 0.67 10.99
CA ASN A 17 -7.36 1.65 11.24
C ASN A 17 -6.78 2.19 9.91
N TYR A 18 -6.51 1.31 8.96
CA TYR A 18 -6.02 1.68 7.64
C TYR A 18 -7.06 2.47 6.81
N SER A 19 -8.34 2.11 6.88
CA SER A 19 -9.42 2.88 6.24
C SER A 19 -9.54 4.29 6.82
N ILE A 20 -9.38 4.46 8.12
CA ILE A 20 -9.38 5.79 8.77
C ILE A 20 -8.20 6.61 8.27
N LEU A 21 -7.00 6.03 8.19
CA LEU A 21 -5.82 6.70 7.63
C LEU A 21 -6.07 7.17 6.19
N ILE A 22 -6.59 6.30 5.32
CA ILE A 22 -6.92 6.66 3.94
C ILE A 22 -7.94 7.80 3.91
N LEU A 23 -9.00 7.72 4.72
CA LEU A 23 -10.04 8.74 4.78
C LEU A 23 -9.45 10.10 5.21
N ILE A 24 -8.65 10.13 6.26
CA ILE A 24 -7.99 11.36 6.74
C ILE A 24 -7.06 11.92 5.66
N THR A 25 -6.31 11.05 4.99
CA THR A 25 -5.38 11.46 3.93
C THR A 25 -6.12 12.06 2.75
N LEU A 26 -7.20 11.41 2.28
CA LEU A 26 -8.03 11.90 1.18
C LEU A 26 -8.72 13.22 1.56
N LEU A 27 -9.30 13.33 2.76
CA LEU A 27 -9.88 14.59 3.22
C LEU A 27 -8.85 15.71 3.30
N GLY A 28 -7.63 15.41 3.76
CA GLY A 28 -6.52 16.37 3.84
C GLY A 28 -6.07 16.90 2.47
N VAL A 29 -6.36 16.17 1.40
CA VAL A 29 -6.10 16.55 0.02
C VAL A 29 -7.28 17.30 -0.60
N VAL A 30 -8.49 16.78 -0.40
CA VAL A 30 -9.71 17.26 -1.06
C VAL A 30 -10.18 18.58 -0.46
N ILE A 31 -10.19 18.71 0.88
CA ILE A 31 -10.73 19.91 1.55
C ILE A 31 -9.95 21.16 1.17
N PRO A 32 -8.60 21.19 1.19
CA PRO A 32 -7.86 22.38 0.77
C PRO A 32 -8.07 22.70 -0.71
N ALA A 33 -8.01 21.71 -1.60
CA ALA A 33 -8.19 21.92 -3.03
C ALA A 33 -9.59 22.48 -3.36
N TRP A 34 -10.61 22.00 -2.65
CA TRP A 34 -11.98 22.52 -2.75
C TRP A 34 -12.10 23.94 -2.18
N TYR A 35 -11.47 24.22 -1.03
CA TYR A 35 -11.49 25.54 -0.41
C TYR A 35 -10.85 26.63 -1.29
N PHE A 36 -9.77 26.29 -2.01
CA PHE A 36 -9.13 27.19 -2.98
C PHE A 36 -9.85 27.26 -4.34
N GLY A 37 -10.96 26.53 -4.52
CA GLY A 37 -11.74 26.53 -5.77
C GLY A 37 -11.06 25.83 -6.95
N GLN A 38 -10.00 25.07 -6.71
CA GLN A 38 -9.17 24.45 -7.75
C GLN A 38 -9.57 22.99 -8.00
N ASN A 39 -10.79 22.78 -8.47
CA ASN A 39 -11.37 21.44 -8.61
C ASN A 39 -10.62 20.53 -9.60
N THR A 40 -9.91 21.11 -10.57
CA THR A 40 -9.10 20.36 -11.55
C THR A 40 -7.94 19.62 -10.90
N LEU A 41 -7.42 20.12 -9.76
CA LEU A 41 -6.30 19.53 -9.05
C LEU A 41 -6.69 18.32 -8.20
N ILE A 42 -7.98 18.19 -7.90
CA ILE A 42 -8.48 17.15 -6.98
C ILE A 42 -8.23 15.75 -7.57
N THR A 43 -8.58 15.53 -8.84
CA THR A 43 -8.48 14.22 -9.48
C THR A 43 -7.03 13.69 -9.52
N PRO A 44 -6.03 14.46 -10.02
CA PRO A 44 -4.64 14.01 -10.01
C PRO A 44 -4.11 13.75 -8.59
N LEU A 45 -4.45 14.61 -7.63
CA LEU A 45 -3.97 14.43 -6.26
C LEU A 45 -4.52 13.16 -5.61
N ILE A 46 -5.81 12.86 -5.80
CA ILE A 46 -6.44 11.62 -5.32
C ILE A 46 -5.79 10.39 -5.98
N LEU A 47 -5.59 10.42 -7.30
CA LEU A 47 -4.94 9.31 -8.02
C LEU A 47 -3.52 9.05 -7.50
N GLY A 48 -2.77 10.11 -7.19
CA GLY A 48 -1.46 10.02 -6.56
C GLY A 48 -1.50 9.37 -5.18
N VAL A 49 -2.46 9.77 -4.34
CA VAL A 49 -2.69 9.17 -3.01
C VAL A 49 -3.02 7.69 -3.13
N ILE A 50 -3.92 7.30 -4.05
CA ILE A 50 -4.34 5.91 -4.24
C ILE A 50 -3.16 5.04 -4.69
N ALA A 51 -2.38 5.50 -5.67
CA ALA A 51 -1.23 4.76 -6.14
C ALA A 51 -0.18 4.56 -5.02
N ALA A 52 0.06 5.59 -4.21
CA ALA A 52 0.96 5.50 -3.06
C ALA A 52 0.45 4.55 -1.98
N ALA A 53 -0.86 4.57 -1.69
CA ALA A 53 -1.49 3.67 -0.75
C ALA A 53 -1.37 2.19 -1.17
N LEU A 54 -1.63 1.90 -2.45
CA LEU A 54 -1.53 0.54 -2.98
C LEU A 54 -0.08 0.03 -3.11
N ALA A 55 0.88 0.95 -3.27
CA ALA A 55 2.29 0.61 -3.33
C ALA A 55 2.94 0.41 -1.96
N GLU A 56 2.27 0.83 -0.89
CA GLU A 56 2.80 0.70 0.46
C GLU A 56 2.83 -0.75 0.92
N SER A 57 4.01 -1.22 1.34
CA SER A 57 4.23 -2.55 1.89
C SER A 57 4.46 -2.50 3.40
N ASP A 58 3.92 -3.48 4.13
CA ASP A 58 4.17 -3.64 5.56
C ASP A 58 5.62 -4.11 5.80
N ASP A 59 6.49 -3.20 6.28
CA ASP A 59 7.88 -3.52 6.56
C ASP A 59 8.31 -2.89 7.91
N SER A 60 9.48 -3.32 8.41
CA SER A 60 10.14 -2.67 9.54
C SER A 60 10.32 -1.17 9.28
N PHE A 61 10.32 -0.33 10.31
CA PHE A 61 10.36 1.13 10.14
C PHE A 61 11.49 1.62 9.20
N MET A 62 12.71 1.07 9.35
CA MET A 62 13.83 1.38 8.47
C MET A 62 13.71 0.78 7.07
N GLY A 63 13.16 -0.44 6.95
CA GLY A 63 12.86 -1.06 5.66
C GLY A 63 11.82 -0.27 4.88
N ARG A 64 10.79 0.22 5.57
CA ARG A 64 9.70 1.02 5.03
C ARG A 64 10.20 2.36 4.49
N ILE A 65 11.03 3.10 5.21
CA ILE A 65 11.61 4.37 4.68
C ILE A 65 12.33 4.13 3.35
N LYS A 66 13.17 3.09 3.29
CA LYS A 66 13.90 2.75 2.06
C LYS A 66 12.94 2.37 0.93
N ALA A 67 11.90 1.60 1.24
CA ALA A 67 10.86 1.24 0.28
C ALA A 67 10.12 2.49 -0.22
N LEU A 68 9.66 3.37 0.67
CA LEU A 68 8.95 4.61 0.32
C LEU A 68 9.79 5.51 -0.58
N ILE A 69 11.07 5.71 -0.27
CA ILE A 69 12.00 6.50 -1.10
C ILE A 69 12.15 5.86 -2.48
N LEU A 70 12.37 4.54 -2.54
CA LEU A 70 12.49 3.82 -3.80
C LEU A 70 11.21 3.96 -4.65
N THR A 71 10.04 3.77 -4.04
CA THR A 71 8.74 3.93 -4.70
C THR A 71 8.55 5.36 -5.20
N PHE A 72 8.90 6.35 -4.40
CA PHE A 72 8.76 7.75 -4.78
C PHE A 72 9.65 8.12 -5.98
N ILE A 73 10.90 7.63 -6.01
CA ILE A 73 11.79 7.79 -7.16
C ILE A 73 11.21 7.06 -8.39
N CYS A 74 10.71 5.85 -8.20
CA CYS A 74 10.09 5.05 -9.26
C CYS A 74 8.88 5.79 -9.87
N PHE A 75 8.02 6.37 -9.03
CA PHE A 75 6.87 7.17 -9.44
C PHE A 75 7.31 8.43 -10.19
N ALA A 76 8.34 9.12 -9.71
CA ALA A 76 8.91 10.28 -10.38
C ALA A 76 9.37 9.92 -11.80
N VAL A 77 10.18 8.88 -11.93
CA VAL A 77 10.71 8.43 -13.22
C VAL A 77 9.57 8.02 -14.15
N ALA A 78 8.59 7.25 -13.66
CA ALA A 78 7.44 6.85 -14.45
C ALA A 78 6.62 8.05 -14.93
N ALA A 79 6.27 8.98 -14.02
CA ALA A 79 5.44 10.12 -14.34
C ALA A 79 6.12 11.08 -15.34
N PHE A 80 7.39 11.42 -15.13
CA PHE A 80 8.14 12.28 -16.05
C PHE A 80 8.44 11.60 -17.38
N SER A 81 8.71 10.29 -17.38
CA SER A 81 8.95 9.54 -18.62
C SER A 81 7.75 9.58 -19.56
N ILE A 82 6.53 9.49 -19.03
CA ILE A 82 5.29 9.54 -19.83
C ILE A 82 5.13 10.91 -20.48
N GLU A 83 5.25 11.98 -19.70
CA GLU A 83 5.03 13.34 -20.18
C GLU A 83 6.06 13.78 -21.24
N ILE A 84 7.33 13.36 -21.09
CA ILE A 84 8.40 13.66 -22.07
C ILE A 84 8.18 12.90 -23.38
N LEU A 85 7.82 11.61 -23.31
CA LEU A 85 7.65 10.77 -24.50
C LEU A 85 6.30 10.98 -25.19
N PHE A 86 5.34 11.65 -24.55
CA PHE A 86 3.97 11.79 -25.05
C PHE A 86 3.88 12.39 -26.46
N HIS A 87 4.77 13.35 -26.79
CA HIS A 87 4.82 13.97 -28.12
C HIS A 87 5.39 13.05 -29.22
N THR A 88 6.05 11.95 -28.86
CA THR A 88 6.73 11.03 -29.80
C THR A 88 6.18 9.61 -29.66
N PRO A 89 5.12 9.23 -30.39
CA PRO A 89 4.39 7.97 -30.16
C PRO A 89 5.25 6.71 -30.32
N TRP A 90 6.23 6.71 -31.24
CA TRP A 90 7.14 5.57 -31.41
C TRP A 90 8.11 5.40 -30.23
N LEU A 91 8.70 6.49 -29.76
CA LEU A 91 9.57 6.45 -28.57
C LEU A 91 8.77 6.10 -27.33
N PHE A 92 7.54 6.61 -27.20
CA PHE A 92 6.59 6.25 -26.15
C PHE A 92 6.35 4.74 -26.08
N ALA A 93 6.01 4.11 -27.21
CA ALA A 93 5.75 2.67 -27.24
C ALA A 93 6.99 1.85 -26.81
N THR A 94 8.18 2.20 -27.29
CA THR A 94 9.41 1.50 -26.92
C THR A 94 9.78 1.71 -25.45
N GLY A 95 9.68 2.94 -24.94
CA GLY A 95 9.95 3.28 -23.55
C GLY A 95 8.98 2.62 -22.58
N LEU A 96 7.69 2.61 -22.92
CA LEU A 96 6.65 1.95 -22.14
C LEU A 96 6.86 0.42 -22.11
N PHE A 97 7.25 -0.19 -23.22
CA PHE A 97 7.54 -1.62 -23.27
C PHE A 97 8.71 -2.00 -22.36
N ILE A 98 9.82 -1.26 -22.45
CA ILE A 98 11.02 -1.49 -21.63
C ILE A 98 10.72 -1.26 -20.15
N SER A 99 10.02 -0.17 -19.80
CA SER A 99 9.70 0.15 -18.40
C SER A 99 8.70 -0.84 -17.79
N THR A 100 7.68 -1.25 -18.54
CA THR A 100 6.72 -2.27 -18.10
C THR A 100 7.41 -3.60 -17.84
N PHE A 101 8.27 -4.05 -18.75
CA PHE A 101 9.06 -5.26 -18.55
C PHE A 101 9.97 -5.15 -17.32
N GLY A 102 10.63 -4.00 -17.16
CA GLY A 102 11.48 -3.70 -16.01
C GLY A 102 10.71 -3.73 -14.68
N PHE A 103 9.52 -3.11 -14.61
CA PHE A 103 8.70 -3.11 -13.41
C PHE A 103 8.14 -4.50 -13.08
N ILE A 104 7.69 -5.27 -14.07
CA ILE A 104 7.23 -6.64 -13.83
C ILE A 104 8.39 -7.51 -13.29
N MET A 105 9.58 -7.41 -13.89
CA MET A 105 10.75 -8.14 -13.42
C MET A 105 11.18 -7.70 -12.01
N LEU A 106 11.12 -6.40 -11.72
CA LEU A 106 11.36 -5.88 -10.37
C LEU A 106 10.36 -6.48 -9.37
N GLY A 107 9.10 -6.65 -9.78
CA GLY A 107 8.07 -7.31 -8.97
C GLY A 107 8.34 -8.79 -8.67
N ALA A 108 9.06 -9.50 -9.55
CA ALA A 108 9.38 -10.91 -9.36
C ALA A 108 10.40 -11.18 -8.24
N ILE A 109 11.18 -10.16 -7.85
CA ILE A 109 12.23 -10.26 -6.81
C ILE A 109 11.62 -10.49 -5.43
N GLY A 110 10.41 -10.00 -5.19
CA GLY A 110 9.69 -10.25 -3.95
C GLY A 110 8.41 -9.44 -3.80
N PRO A 111 7.55 -9.81 -2.84
CA PRO A 111 6.22 -9.22 -2.68
C PRO A 111 6.26 -7.70 -2.46
N LYS A 112 7.28 -7.18 -1.76
CA LYS A 112 7.43 -5.73 -1.58
C LYS A 112 7.67 -5.00 -2.90
N TYR A 113 8.53 -5.54 -3.75
CA TYR A 113 8.88 -4.92 -5.02
C TYR A 113 7.73 -5.02 -6.02
N ALA A 114 6.88 -6.05 -5.90
CA ALA A 114 5.67 -6.20 -6.69
C ALA A 114 4.67 -5.05 -6.44
N SER A 115 4.44 -4.67 -5.18
CA SER A 115 3.58 -3.52 -4.84
C SER A 115 4.14 -2.21 -5.40
N ILE A 116 5.45 -2.01 -5.30
CA ILE A 116 6.14 -0.82 -5.84
C ILE A 116 5.99 -0.72 -7.37
N ALA A 117 6.22 -1.84 -8.06
CA ALA A 117 6.07 -1.94 -9.51
C ALA A 117 4.64 -1.65 -9.94
N PHE A 118 3.65 -2.23 -9.26
CA PHE A 118 2.23 -2.02 -9.54
C PHE A 118 1.83 -0.55 -9.36
N GLY A 119 2.24 0.08 -8.26
CA GLY A 119 1.98 1.50 -8.04
C GLY A 119 2.62 2.40 -9.09
N SER A 120 3.83 2.07 -9.54
CA SER A 120 4.54 2.85 -10.55
C SER A 120 3.83 2.77 -11.90
N LEU A 121 3.35 1.59 -12.26
CA LEU A 121 2.53 1.38 -13.45
C LEU A 121 1.20 2.14 -13.37
N LEU A 122 0.55 2.17 -12.21
CA LEU A 122 -0.65 2.99 -11.99
C LEU A 122 -0.37 4.48 -12.20
N ILE A 123 0.69 5.03 -11.63
CA ILE A 123 1.10 6.42 -11.84
C ILE A 123 1.39 6.70 -13.33
N ALA A 124 2.01 5.77 -14.04
CA ALA A 124 2.24 5.89 -15.48
C ALA A 124 0.93 5.98 -16.27
N ILE A 125 -0.06 5.15 -15.92
CA ILE A 125 -1.38 5.19 -16.56
C ILE A 125 -2.13 6.49 -16.18
N TYR A 126 -2.02 6.93 -14.93
CA TYR A 126 -2.66 8.14 -14.43
C TYR A 126 -2.08 9.41 -15.05
N THR A 127 -0.77 9.47 -15.25
CA THR A 127 -0.13 10.55 -16.02
C THR A 127 -0.61 10.53 -17.46
N MET A 128 -0.65 9.36 -18.11
CA MET A 128 -1.15 9.23 -19.48
C MET A 128 -2.60 9.71 -19.62
N LEU A 129 -3.47 9.42 -18.64
CA LEU A 129 -4.87 9.80 -18.68
C LEU A 129 -5.08 11.32 -18.63
N GLY A 130 -4.23 12.06 -17.91
CA GLY A 130 -4.33 13.50 -17.82
C GLY A 130 -3.36 14.29 -18.71
N ALA A 131 -2.46 13.62 -19.43
CA ALA A 131 -1.51 14.26 -20.34
C ALA A 131 -2.20 15.12 -21.42
N HIS A 132 -3.47 14.85 -21.75
CA HIS A 132 -4.23 15.65 -22.72
C HIS A 132 -4.75 16.99 -22.17
N GLU A 133 -4.96 17.09 -20.85
CA GLU A 133 -5.44 18.28 -20.14
C GLU A 133 -4.27 19.12 -19.58
N SER A 134 -3.05 18.58 -19.64
CA SER A 134 -1.83 19.19 -19.11
C SER A 134 -1.30 20.27 -20.04
N THR A 135 -1.25 21.51 -19.57
CA THR A 135 -0.65 22.63 -20.31
C THR A 135 0.88 22.64 -20.23
N ASN A 136 1.47 21.88 -19.31
CA ASN A 136 2.90 21.94 -19.01
C ASN A 136 3.43 20.60 -18.49
N ILE A 137 4.61 20.22 -18.96
CA ILE A 137 5.28 18.94 -18.70
C ILE A 137 5.48 18.68 -17.19
N TRP A 138 5.45 19.74 -16.38
CA TRP A 138 5.66 19.66 -14.94
C TRP A 138 4.37 19.55 -14.13
N PHE A 139 3.23 19.93 -14.70
CA PHE A 139 2.02 20.10 -13.91
C PHE A 139 1.45 18.75 -13.48
N GLN A 140 1.13 17.88 -14.45
CA GLN A 140 0.56 16.57 -14.20
C GLN A 140 1.42 15.70 -13.27
N PRO A 141 2.75 15.52 -13.53
CA PRO A 141 3.60 14.66 -12.71
C PRO A 141 3.73 15.19 -11.28
N LEU A 142 3.88 16.50 -11.10
CA LEU A 142 4.11 17.10 -9.80
C LEU A 142 2.88 17.02 -8.90
N LEU A 143 1.67 17.13 -9.47
CA LEU A 143 0.43 16.90 -8.71
C LEU A 143 0.32 15.46 -8.21
N LEU A 144 0.56 14.47 -9.08
CA LEU A 144 0.52 13.05 -8.72
C LEU A 144 1.57 12.72 -7.64
N LEU A 145 2.79 13.23 -7.80
CA LEU A 145 3.85 13.07 -6.81
C LEU A 145 3.52 13.78 -5.49
N THR A 146 2.89 14.95 -5.53
CA THR A 146 2.48 15.67 -4.32
C THR A 146 1.43 14.87 -3.54
N GLY A 147 0.45 14.29 -4.24
CA GLY A 147 -0.53 13.38 -3.63
C GLY A 147 0.13 12.15 -3.00
N ALA A 148 1.07 11.54 -3.71
CA ALA A 148 1.83 10.40 -3.19
C ALA A 148 2.69 10.77 -1.97
N ALA A 149 3.38 11.91 -2.01
CA ALA A 149 4.19 12.42 -0.91
C ALA A 149 3.35 12.71 0.34
N TRP A 150 2.16 13.30 0.15
CA TRP A 150 1.23 13.57 1.24
C TRP A 150 0.76 12.28 1.93
N TYR A 151 0.43 11.26 1.14
CA TYR A 151 0.08 9.95 1.70
C TYR A 151 1.24 9.36 2.50
N TYR A 152 2.46 9.35 1.98
CA TYR A 152 3.61 8.82 2.72
C TYR A 152 3.88 9.59 4.00
N PHE A 153 3.73 10.91 3.99
CA PHE A 153 3.85 11.73 5.19
C PHE A 153 2.80 11.36 6.24
N MET A 154 1.53 11.28 5.85
CA MET A 154 0.43 10.89 6.75
C MET A 154 0.58 9.48 7.27
N SER A 155 0.97 8.54 6.41
CA SER A 155 1.17 7.14 6.79
C SER A 155 2.32 6.99 7.80
N MET A 156 3.34 7.84 7.70
CA MET A 156 4.45 7.89 8.66
C MET A 156 4.03 8.44 10.03
N ILE A 157 3.26 9.53 10.05
CA ILE A 157 2.68 10.07 11.27
C ILE A 157 1.78 9.03 11.94
N TRP A 158 0.95 8.34 11.15
CA TRP A 158 0.04 7.31 11.65
C TRP A 158 0.79 6.16 12.32
N GLN A 159 1.89 5.71 11.71
CA GLN A 159 2.73 4.67 12.28
C GLN A 159 3.40 5.12 13.59
N MET A 160 3.75 6.41 13.72
CA MET A 160 4.33 6.94 14.96
C MET A 160 3.34 6.87 16.15
N PHE A 161 2.04 7.02 15.89
CA PHE A 161 1.02 6.85 16.92
C PHE A 161 0.74 5.37 17.26
N TRP A 162 0.83 4.45 16.29
CA TRP A 162 0.57 3.01 16.48
C TRP A 162 1.67 2.07 15.93
N PRO A 163 2.91 2.12 16.46
CA PRO A 163 4.02 1.35 15.90
C PRO A 163 3.89 -0.18 16.09
N LEU A 164 3.20 -0.61 17.15
CA LEU A 164 3.18 -2.02 17.60
C LEU A 164 1.98 -2.85 17.06
N GLN A 165 0.99 -2.22 16.44
CA GLN A 165 -0.22 -2.91 15.99
C GLN A 165 0.03 -4.06 15.00
N PRO A 166 0.83 -3.92 13.92
CA PRO A 166 0.99 -5.02 12.97
C PRO A 166 1.64 -6.25 13.61
N VAL A 167 2.57 -6.04 14.54
CA VAL A 167 3.25 -7.11 15.28
C VAL A 167 2.27 -7.82 16.22
N GLN A 168 1.47 -7.07 16.97
CA GLN A 168 0.46 -7.64 17.88
C GLN A 168 -0.55 -8.50 17.13
N LEU A 169 -1.02 -8.05 15.97
CA LEU A 169 -1.98 -8.78 15.16
C LEU A 169 -1.36 -10.05 14.55
N SER A 170 -0.13 -9.96 14.04
CA SER A 170 0.59 -11.14 13.54
C SER A 170 0.76 -12.19 14.63
N LEU A 171 1.11 -11.76 15.85
CA LEU A 171 1.26 -12.67 16.99
C LEU A 171 -0.07 -13.33 17.37
N ALA A 172 -1.16 -12.56 17.40
CA ALA A 172 -2.50 -13.08 17.66
C ALA A 172 -2.91 -14.15 16.63
N ASN A 173 -2.62 -13.91 15.34
CA ASN A 173 -2.89 -14.89 14.28
C ASN A 173 -2.07 -16.18 14.45
N VAL A 174 -0.81 -16.07 14.86
CA VAL A 174 0.04 -17.24 15.14
C VAL A 174 -0.51 -18.04 16.32
N PHE A 175 -0.91 -17.38 17.42
CA PHE A 175 -1.51 -18.06 18.56
C PHE A 175 -2.85 -18.73 18.21
N LEU A 176 -3.69 -18.09 17.39
CA LEU A 176 -4.93 -18.68 16.90
C LEU A 176 -4.66 -19.90 16.01
N ALA A 177 -3.70 -19.82 15.10
CA ALA A 177 -3.30 -20.95 14.28
C ALA A 177 -2.76 -22.12 15.11
N LEU A 178 -1.96 -21.83 16.14
CA LEU A 178 -1.47 -22.82 17.09
C LEU A 178 -2.61 -23.47 17.88
N ALA A 179 -3.57 -22.69 18.37
CA ALA A 179 -4.74 -23.20 19.08
C ALA A 179 -5.55 -24.15 18.19
N ASN A 180 -5.80 -23.77 16.93
CA ASN A 180 -6.49 -24.62 15.96
C ASN A 180 -5.73 -25.92 15.66
N TYR A 181 -4.40 -25.84 15.54
CA TYR A 181 -3.55 -27.01 15.35
C TYR A 181 -3.62 -27.96 16.56
N LEU A 182 -3.56 -27.43 17.78
CA LEU A 182 -3.66 -28.24 19.00
C LEU A 182 -5.04 -28.88 19.14
N ASP A 183 -6.13 -28.17 18.81
CA ASP A 183 -7.48 -28.71 18.82
C ASP A 183 -7.66 -29.83 17.77
N ALA A 184 -7.10 -29.65 16.57
CA ALA A 184 -7.07 -30.70 15.55
C ALA A 184 -6.24 -31.92 15.99
N LYS A 185 -5.09 -31.69 16.64
CA LYS A 185 -4.25 -32.76 17.19
C LYS A 185 -4.97 -33.51 18.32
N ALA A 186 -5.66 -32.81 19.21
CA ALA A 186 -6.44 -33.39 20.29
C ALA A 186 -7.52 -34.34 19.75
N LYS A 187 -8.19 -33.98 18.65
CA LYS A 187 -9.22 -34.83 18.00
C LYS A 187 -8.68 -36.15 17.44
N LEU A 188 -7.39 -36.22 17.10
CA LEU A 188 -6.73 -37.44 16.64
C LEU A 188 -6.40 -38.39 17.81
N PHE A 189 -6.35 -37.89 19.04
CA PHE A 189 -6.20 -38.73 20.23
C PHE A 189 -7.57 -39.25 20.67
N HIS A 190 -7.96 -40.41 20.13
CA HIS A 190 -9.13 -41.13 20.64
C HIS A 190 -8.83 -41.70 22.04
N PRO A 191 -9.76 -41.58 23.00
CA PRO A 191 -9.60 -42.26 24.29
C PRO A 191 -9.63 -43.77 24.05
N VAL A 192 -8.47 -44.42 24.19
CA VAL A 192 -8.34 -45.88 24.12
C VAL A 192 -8.65 -46.47 25.49
N THR A 193 -9.85 -47.01 25.65
CA THR A 193 -10.34 -47.58 26.93
C THR A 193 -9.66 -48.91 27.31
N ASN A 194 -8.86 -49.51 26.42
CA ASN A 194 -8.20 -50.81 26.64
C ASN A 194 -6.75 -50.80 26.16
N LEU A 195 -5.87 -50.05 26.85
CA LEU A 195 -4.42 -50.21 26.68
C LEU A 195 -3.98 -51.47 27.44
N ALA A 196 -3.61 -52.54 26.72
CA ALA A 196 -2.81 -53.61 27.29
C ALA A 196 -1.36 -53.10 27.35
N PRO A 197 -0.81 -52.81 28.55
CA PRO A 197 0.57 -52.34 28.65
C PRO A 197 1.51 -53.41 28.08
N GLN A 198 2.45 -53.00 27.22
CA GLN A 198 3.52 -53.90 26.78
C GLN A 198 4.35 -54.29 28.00
N PRO A 199 4.61 -55.59 28.23
CA PRO A 199 5.46 -56.02 29.33
C PRO A 199 6.88 -55.46 29.12
N MET A 200 7.42 -54.85 30.17
CA MET A 200 8.81 -54.34 30.21
C MET A 200 9.81 -55.48 30.10
#